data_AF-A0AAU8LFL3-F1
#
_entry.id   AF-A0AAU8LFL3-F1
#
_cell.length_a   1.000
_cell.length_b   1.000
_cell.length_c   1.000
_cell.angle_alpha   90.00
_cell.angle_beta   90.00
_cell.angle_gamma   90.00
#
_symmetry.space_group_name_H-M   'P 1'
#
loop_
_entity.id
_entity.type
_entity.pdbx_description
1 polymer ?
#
loop_
_entity_poly.entity_id
_entity_poly.type
_entity_poly.pdbx_seq_one_letter_code
_entity_poly.pdbx_strand_id
1 'polypeptide(L)'
;MERTLAQAARQLGISRPKLIALMREKALLNERNLPAYPTRDREYLRIRDSNWFHHQLGMQYSQSTRVKQPGIRWLADQLGLRLPDIPADSRDVA
;
A
#
# COMPACT_ATOMS: atom_id res chain seq x y z
N MET A 1 -2.15 2.68 -12.50
CA MET A 1 -1.63 3.54 -11.41
C MET A 1 -1.32 2.70 -10.18
N GLU A 2 -0.14 2.84 -9.60
CA GLU A 2 0.30 2.13 -8.38
C GLU A 2 0.20 3.06 -7.16
N ARG A 3 -0.24 2.55 -6.01
CA ARG A 3 -0.47 3.33 -4.79
C ARG A 3 0.52 2.94 -3.70
N THR A 4 0.94 3.92 -2.89
CA THR A 4 1.66 3.63 -1.65
C THR A 4 0.71 3.05 -0.60
N LEU A 5 1.23 2.39 0.44
CA LEU A 5 0.41 1.96 1.58
C LEU A 5 -0.37 3.12 2.22
N ALA A 6 0.18 4.35 2.20
CA ALA A 6 -0.54 5.53 2.69
C ALA A 6 -1.76 5.86 1.83
N GLN A 7 -1.59 5.84 0.51
CA GLN A 7 -2.69 6.09 -0.44
C GLN A 7 -3.74 4.99 -0.40
N ALA A 8 -3.32 3.73 -0.29
CA ALA A 8 -4.23 2.60 -0.14
C ALA A 8 -5.05 2.70 1.15
N ALA A 9 -4.41 3.04 2.28
CA ALA A 9 -5.10 3.23 3.55
C ALA A 9 -6.18 4.32 3.47
N ARG A 10 -5.88 5.46 2.83
CA ARG A 10 -6.86 6.53 2.59
C ARG A 10 -8.07 6.03 1.79
N GLN A 11 -7.84 5.24 0.75
CA GLN A 11 -8.94 4.67 -0.06
C GLN A 11 -9.74 3.59 0.68
N LEU A 12 -9.11 2.90 1.64
CA LEU A 12 -9.76 1.92 2.52
C LEU A 12 -10.43 2.56 3.75
N GLY A 13 -10.40 3.89 3.87
CA GLY A 13 -11.01 4.62 4.99
C GLY A 13 -10.31 4.39 6.34
N ILE A 14 -9.02 4.00 6.35
CA ILE A 14 -8.26 3.74 7.58
C ILE A 14 -6.90 4.46 7.58
N SER A 15 -6.26 4.51 8.75
CA SER A 15 -4.91 5.06 8.87
C SER A 15 -3.86 4.08 8.33
N ARG A 16 -2.72 4.63 7.86
CA ARG A 16 -1.59 3.81 7.39
C ARG A 16 -1.07 2.83 8.45
N PRO A 17 -0.84 3.21 9.72
CA PRO A 17 -0.39 2.27 10.75
C PRO A 17 -1.39 1.13 10.97
N LYS A 18 -2.71 1.44 10.98
CA LYS A 18 -3.76 0.42 11.09
C LYS A 18 -3.75 -0.55 9.91
N LEU A 19 -3.60 -0.05 8.68
CA LEU A 19 -3.47 -0.90 7.50
C LEU A 19 -2.26 -1.84 7.61
N ILE A 20 -1.10 -1.33 7.99
CA ILE A 20 0.13 -2.14 8.14
C ILE A 20 -0.05 -3.22 9.19
N ALA A 21 -0.64 -2.89 10.34
CA ALA A 21 -0.89 -3.85 11.41
C ALA A 21 -1.78 -5.00 10.92
N LEU A 22 -2.92 -4.67 10.29
CA LEU A 22 -3.86 -5.67 9.74
C LEU A 22 -3.22 -6.54 8.66
N MET A 23 -2.44 -5.94 7.76
CA MET A 23 -1.74 -6.69 6.71
C MET A 23 -0.66 -7.62 7.28
N ARG A 24 0.03 -7.24 8.36
CA ARG A 24 1.01 -8.10 9.05
C ARG A 24 0.32 -9.25 9.79
N GLU A 25 -0.78 -8.97 10.48
CA GLU A 25 -1.59 -9.99 11.17
C GLU A 25 -2.08 -11.07 10.19
N LYS A 26 -2.42 -10.69 8.96
CA LYS A 26 -2.81 -11.61 7.88
C LYS A 26 -1.63 -12.19 7.08
N ALA A 27 -0.40 -11.97 7.51
CA ALA A 27 0.82 -12.40 6.81
C ALA A 27 0.87 -11.95 5.33
N LEU A 28 0.32 -10.78 5.00
CA LEU A 28 0.44 -10.14 3.69
C LEU A 28 1.72 -9.30 3.59
N LEU A 29 2.18 -8.76 4.72
CA LEU A 29 3.45 -8.04 4.84
C LEU A 29 4.39 -8.73 5.83
N ASN A 30 5.69 -8.65 5.55
CA ASN A 30 6.75 -9.01 6.49
C ASN A 30 7.13 -7.85 7.43
N GLU A 31 8.10 -8.10 8.32
CA GLU A 31 8.60 -7.11 9.29
C GLU A 31 9.21 -5.85 8.64
N ARG A 32 9.65 -5.96 7.37
CA ARG A 32 10.18 -4.84 6.57
C ARG A 32 9.09 -4.09 5.80
N ASN A 33 7.80 -4.43 6.00
CA ASN A 33 6.66 -3.91 5.24
C ASN A 33 6.74 -4.21 3.73
N LEU A 34 7.35 -5.33 3.36
CA LEU A 34 7.37 -5.86 2.00
C LEU A 34 6.36 -7.01 1.89
N PRO A 35 5.84 -7.34 0.68
CA PRO A 35 4.92 -8.46 0.51
C PRO A 35 5.56 -9.75 1.02
N ALA A 36 4.87 -10.47 1.90
CA ALA A 36 5.39 -11.72 2.46
C ALA A 36 5.47 -12.83 1.39
N TYR A 37 4.52 -12.83 0.45
CA TYR A 37 4.46 -13.79 -0.66
C TYR A 37 4.43 -13.05 -2.00
N PRO A 38 5.56 -12.48 -2.46
CA PRO A 38 5.62 -11.60 -3.63
C PRO A 38 5.19 -12.28 -4.93
N THR A 39 5.36 -13.60 -5.05
CA THR A 39 4.90 -14.37 -6.22
C THR A 39 3.39 -14.64 -6.18
N ARG A 40 2.87 -15.04 -5.01
CA ARG A 40 1.45 -15.36 -4.80
C ARG A 40 0.57 -14.13 -4.97
N ASP A 41 0.99 -13.02 -4.37
CA ASP A 41 0.18 -11.80 -4.27
C ASP A 41 0.56 -10.77 -5.36
N ARG A 42 1.32 -11.19 -6.39
CA ARG A 42 1.90 -10.31 -7.42
C ARG A 42 0.86 -9.51 -8.20
N GLU A 43 -0.37 -10.01 -8.32
CA GLU A 43 -1.46 -9.34 -9.03
C GLU A 43 -1.99 -8.12 -8.25
N TYR A 44 -1.71 -8.05 -6.94
CA TYR A 44 -2.24 -7.04 -6.03
C TYR A 44 -1.16 -6.17 -5.41
N LEU A 45 -0.03 -6.77 -5.06
CA LEU A 45 1.10 -6.15 -4.38
C LEU A 45 2.36 -6.23 -5.23
N ARG A 46 3.22 -5.24 -5.08
CA ARG A 46 4.52 -5.17 -5.74
C ARG A 46 5.57 -4.55 -4.82
N ILE A 47 6.81 -5.01 -4.93
CA ILE A 47 7.97 -4.30 -4.39
C ILE A 47 8.43 -3.27 -5.41
N ARG A 48 8.51 -2.01 -4.98
CA ARG A 48 9.14 -0.93 -5.74
C ARG A 48 10.48 -0.59 -5.13
N ASP A 49 11.54 -0.79 -5.90
CA ASP A 49 12.86 -0.28 -5.63
C ASP A 49 12.93 1.22 -5.97
N SER A 50 13.61 1.98 -5.13
CA SER A 50 13.97 3.36 -5.37
C SER A 50 15.39 3.60 -4.91
N ASN A 51 16.05 4.57 -5.53
CA ASN A 51 17.35 5.02 -5.11
C ASN A 51 17.35 6.53 -4.92
N TRP A 52 18.29 7.01 -4.13
CA TRP A 52 18.49 8.43 -3.87
C TRP A 52 19.94 8.66 -3.45
N PHE A 53 20.48 9.83 -3.76
CA PHE A 53 21.87 10.15 -3.44
C PHE A 53 21.98 10.81 -2.05
N HIS A 54 22.84 10.28 -1.18
CA HIS A 54 23.21 10.87 0.10
C HIS A 54 24.64 11.41 0.04
N HIS A 55 24.87 12.69 0.37
CA HIS A 55 26.17 13.36 0.19
C HIS A 55 27.35 12.66 0.87
N GLN A 56 27.14 12.03 2.03
CA GLN A 56 28.21 11.32 2.75
C GLN A 56 28.29 9.82 2.45
N LEU A 57 27.18 9.21 2.03
CA LEU A 57 27.03 7.75 1.94
C LEU A 57 26.88 7.28 0.49
N GLY A 58 26.90 8.20 -0.48
CA GLY A 58 26.70 7.91 -1.89
C GLY A 58 25.27 7.46 -2.20
N MET A 59 25.13 6.64 -3.25
CA MET A 59 23.84 6.14 -3.72
C MET A 59 23.22 5.16 -2.71
N GLN A 60 22.02 5.48 -2.24
CA GLN A 60 21.23 4.68 -1.32
C GLN A 60 20.08 4.00 -2.06
N TYR A 61 19.68 2.83 -1.56
CA TYR A 61 18.62 2.03 -2.14
C TYR A 61 17.54 1.73 -1.08
N SER A 62 16.28 1.78 -1.49
CA SER A 62 15.15 1.50 -0.62
C SER A 62 14.08 0.71 -1.35
N GLN A 63 13.36 -0.10 -0.59
CA GLN A 63 12.25 -0.90 -1.10
C GLN A 63 10.97 -0.48 -0.40
N SER A 64 9.87 -0.51 -1.14
CA SER A 64 8.55 -0.22 -0.57
C SER A 64 7.46 -1.05 -1.23
N THR A 65 6.45 -1.41 -0.45
CA THR A 65 5.24 -2.04 -1.00
C THR A 65 4.41 -1.01 -1.76
N ARG A 66 3.98 -1.41 -2.96
CA ARG A 66 2.98 -0.74 -3.77
C ARG A 66 1.76 -1.63 -3.92
N VAL A 67 0.59 -1.00 -3.92
CA VAL A 67 -0.71 -1.63 -4.13
C VAL A 67 -1.16 -1.30 -5.55
N LYS A 68 -1.40 -2.33 -6.36
CA LYS A 68 -1.95 -2.19 -7.71
C LYS A 68 -3.43 -1.82 -7.63
N GLN A 69 -4.01 -1.33 -8.73
CA GLN A 69 -5.44 -1.02 -8.79
C GLN A 69 -6.36 -2.14 -8.28
N PRO A 70 -6.25 -3.41 -8.75
CA PRO A 70 -7.07 -4.51 -8.22
C PRO A 70 -6.78 -4.83 -6.75
N GLY A 71 -5.59 -4.47 -6.26
CA GLY A 71 -5.18 -4.70 -4.88
C GLY A 71 -5.99 -3.93 -3.84
N ILE A 72 -6.67 -2.84 -4.20
CA ILE A 72 -7.51 -2.09 -3.26
C ILE A 72 -8.74 -2.91 -2.85
N ARG A 73 -9.46 -3.47 -3.83
CA ARG A 73 -10.62 -4.31 -3.56
C ARG A 73 -10.20 -5.60 -2.86
N TRP A 74 -9.16 -6.25 -3.37
CA TRP A 74 -8.61 -7.45 -2.76
C TRP A 74 -8.20 -7.23 -1.30
N LEU A 75 -7.53 -6.12 -0.97
CA LEU A 75 -7.20 -5.79 0.43
C LEU A 75 -8.45 -5.58 1.28
N ALA A 76 -9.48 -4.91 0.76
CA ALA A 76 -10.73 -4.74 1.50
C ALA A 76 -11.34 -6.10 1.87
N ASP A 77 -11.39 -7.04 0.91
CA ASP A 77 -11.91 -8.38 1.13
C ASP A 77 -11.03 -9.18 2.12
N GLN A 78 -9.69 -9.15 1.98
CA GLN A 78 -8.77 -9.86 2.89
C GLN A 78 -8.83 -9.34 4.34
N LEU A 79 -9.07 -8.04 4.50
CA LEU A 79 -9.06 -7.36 5.80
C LEU A 79 -10.47 -7.21 6.39
N GLY A 80 -11.51 -7.72 5.72
CA GLY A 80 -12.90 -7.57 6.17
C GLY A 80 -13.37 -6.12 6.23
N LEU A 81 -12.80 -5.24 5.41
CA LEU A 81 -13.14 -3.82 5.36
C LEU A 81 -14.23 -3.60 4.31
N ARG A 82 -15.23 -2.80 4.65
CA ARG A 82 -16.13 -2.23 3.64
C ARG A 82 -15.38 -1.10 2.95
N LEU A 83 -15.28 -1.16 1.62
CA LEU A 83 -14.82 0.00 0.87
C LEU A 83 -15.79 1.16 1.13
N PRO A 84 -15.31 2.37 1.38
CA PRO A 84 -16.19 3.52 1.41
C PRO A 84 -16.93 3.57 0.07
N ASP A 85 -18.25 3.77 0.13
CA ASP A 85 -19.00 4.25 -1.03
C ASP A 85 -18.25 5.49 -1.54
N ILE A 86 -17.99 5.49 -2.84
CA ILE A 86 -17.10 6.41 -3.56
C ILE A 86 -17.14 7.81 -2.93
N PRO A 87 -15.99 8.45 -2.60
CA PRO A 87 -16.04 9.80 -2.05
C PRO A 87 -16.75 10.71 -3.07
N ALA A 88 -17.81 11.37 -2.63
CA ALA A 88 -18.45 12.44 -3.39
C ALA A 88 -17.35 13.41 -3.82
N ASP A 89 -17.23 13.59 -5.13
CA ASP A 89 -16.29 14.50 -5.75
C ASP A 89 -16.50 15.89 -5.14
N SER A 90 -15.63 16.30 -4.22
CA SER A 90 -15.68 17.64 -3.63
C SER A 90 -15.00 18.62 -4.60
N ARG A 91 -15.48 18.69 -5.85
CA ARG A 91 -15.22 19.80 -6.76
C ARG A 91 -16.42 20.72 -6.76
N ASP A 92 -16.69 21.29 -5.58
CA ASP A 92 -17.34 22.60 -5.49
C ASP A 92 -16.20 23.61 -5.26
N VAL A 93 -15.67 24.14 -6.37
CA VAL A 93 -14.90 25.39 -6.37
C VAL A 93 -15.62 26.34 -7.31
N ALA A 94 -16.01 27.47 -6.72
CA ALA A 94 -16.90 28.51 -7.21
C ALA A 94 -16.41 29.25 -8.47
#